data_AF-A0A952FX57-F1
#
_entry.id   AF-A0A952FX57-F1
#
_cell.length_a   1.000
_cell.length_b   1.000
_cell.length_c   1.000
_cell.angle_alpha   90.00
_cell.angle_beta   90.00
_cell.angle_gamma   90.00
#
_symmetry.space_group_name_H-M   'P 1'
#
loop_
_entity.id
_entity.type
_entity.pdbx_description
1 polymer ?
#
loop_
_entity_poly.entity_id
_entity_poly.type
_entity_poly.pdbx_seq_one_letter_code
_entity_poly.pdbx_strand_id
1 'polypeptide(L)'
;ILHLLREIYAPGMPDRDLEDLAAGIGADGVMCLWAKAAIAEGYGERLTPVVIPSLPAVLVNPGVECSTPAVFRQFDLDTCFENIQSKQSFLNIASPDAFIAALKTTRNDLEAPAITLMPEIAAVLSLLNAQPETAFARMSGSGATCFALCRSDDEAESLSRRLDGLLPGAWVRACRLG
;
A
#
# COMPACT_ATOMS: atom_id res chain seq x y z
N ILE A 1 -0.03 18.11 -8.44
CA ILE A 1 0.69 18.98 -9.41
C ILE A 1 -0.02 19.02 -10.76
N LEU A 2 -0.28 17.88 -11.40
CA LEU A 2 -0.96 17.84 -12.72
C LEU A 2 -2.33 18.54 -12.73
N HIS A 3 -3.18 18.32 -11.72
CA HIS A 3 -4.45 19.05 -11.60
C HIS A 3 -4.25 20.58 -11.53
N LEU A 4 -3.31 21.04 -10.70
CA LEU A 4 -2.99 22.47 -10.57
C LEU A 4 -2.49 23.06 -11.90
N LEU A 5 -1.62 22.35 -12.62
CA LEU A 5 -1.13 22.79 -13.92
C LEU A 5 -2.25 22.85 -14.97
N ARG A 6 -3.14 21.86 -14.98
CA ARG A 6 -4.33 21.87 -15.84
C ARG A 6 -5.21 23.08 -15.54
N GLU A 7 -5.53 23.31 -14.27
CA GLU A 7 -6.38 24.42 -13.84
C GLU A 7 -5.83 25.78 -14.28
N ILE A 8 -4.51 25.98 -14.17
CA ILE A 8 -3.88 27.28 -14.47
C ILE A 8 -3.62 27.46 -15.97
N TYR A 9 -3.12 26.44 -16.67
CA TYR A 9 -2.56 26.59 -18.02
C TYR A 9 -3.38 25.92 -19.12
N ALA A 10 -4.22 24.93 -18.79
CA ALA A 10 -4.94 24.15 -19.79
C ALA A 10 -6.31 23.66 -19.27
N PRO A 11 -7.23 24.55 -18.85
CA PRO A 11 -8.47 24.15 -18.18
C PRO A 11 -9.42 23.32 -19.07
N GLY A 12 -9.25 23.37 -20.40
CA GLY A 12 -10.00 22.56 -21.36
C GLY A 12 -9.36 21.21 -21.70
N MET A 13 -8.22 20.85 -21.10
CA MET A 13 -7.58 19.55 -21.33
C MET A 13 -8.47 18.41 -20.83
N PRO A 14 -8.81 17.44 -21.67
CA PRO A 14 -9.64 16.30 -21.27
C PRO A 14 -8.86 15.41 -20.29
N ASP A 15 -9.61 14.66 -19.46
CA ASP A 15 -9.03 13.74 -18.48
C ASP A 15 -8.08 12.73 -19.11
N ARG A 16 -8.41 12.21 -20.30
CA ARG A 16 -7.57 11.27 -21.05
C ARG A 16 -6.15 11.79 -21.30
N ASP A 17 -6.01 13.04 -21.72
CA ASP A 17 -4.68 13.61 -22.00
C ASP A 17 -3.89 13.82 -20.70
N LEU A 18 -4.59 14.09 -19.59
CA LEU A 18 -4.00 14.21 -18.26
C LEU A 18 -3.54 12.84 -17.72
N GLU A 19 -4.32 11.79 -17.98
CA GLU A 19 -3.97 10.40 -17.67
C GLU A 19 -2.77 9.93 -18.47
N ASP A 20 -2.69 10.24 -19.77
CA ASP A 20 -1.54 9.93 -20.62
C ASP A 20 -0.26 10.59 -20.09
N LEU A 21 -0.35 11.86 -19.65
CA LEU A 21 0.77 12.54 -18.98
C LEU A 21 1.15 11.87 -17.66
N ALA A 22 0.17 11.49 -16.85
CA ALA A 22 0.39 10.84 -15.57
C ALA A 22 1.05 9.45 -15.74
N ALA A 23 0.60 8.66 -16.71
CA ALA A 23 1.20 7.37 -17.06
C ALA A 23 2.67 7.50 -17.50
N GLY A 24 3.04 8.61 -18.14
CA GLY A 24 4.42 8.91 -18.51
C GLY A 24 5.36 9.21 -17.33
N ILE A 25 4.84 9.56 -16.16
CA ILE A 25 5.64 9.85 -14.95
C ILE A 25 6.07 8.55 -14.25
N GLY A 26 5.22 7.53 -14.26
CA GLY A 26 5.48 6.24 -13.65
C GLY A 26 4.23 5.37 -13.54
N ALA A 27 4.42 4.10 -13.16
CA ALA A 27 3.37 3.10 -13.04
C ALA A 27 2.17 3.56 -12.19
N ASP A 28 2.44 4.21 -11.05
CA ASP A 28 1.39 4.69 -10.14
C ASP A 28 0.82 6.05 -10.55
N GLY A 29 1.28 6.67 -11.65
CA GLY A 29 0.95 8.04 -11.99
C GLY A 29 -0.55 8.28 -12.17
N VAL A 30 -1.24 7.40 -12.89
CA VAL A 30 -2.70 7.48 -13.11
C VAL A 30 -3.45 7.25 -11.78
N MET A 31 -2.97 6.35 -10.93
CA MET A 31 -3.59 6.08 -9.64
C MET A 31 -3.43 7.27 -8.68
N CYS A 32 -2.25 7.89 -8.65
CA CYS A 32 -1.97 9.10 -7.88
C CYS A 32 -2.73 10.31 -8.41
N LEU A 33 -2.94 10.41 -9.73
CA LEU A 33 -3.73 11.49 -10.33
C LEU A 33 -5.14 11.49 -9.74
N TRP A 34 -5.78 10.32 -9.71
CA TRP A 34 -7.16 10.22 -9.26
C TRP A 34 -7.32 10.11 -7.74
N ALA A 35 -6.32 9.58 -7.04
CA ALA A 35 -6.33 9.36 -5.59
C ALA A 35 -7.60 8.63 -5.09
N LYS A 36 -8.06 7.65 -5.88
CA LYS A 36 -9.23 6.80 -5.57
C LYS A 36 -8.79 5.34 -5.52
N ALA A 37 -9.45 4.56 -4.66
CA ALA A 37 -9.22 3.13 -4.60
C ALA A 37 -9.58 2.45 -5.93
N ALA A 38 -8.68 1.59 -6.40
CA ALA A 38 -8.84 0.85 -7.64
C ALA A 38 -8.10 -0.50 -7.55
N ILE A 39 -8.56 -1.47 -8.33
CA ILE A 39 -7.73 -2.61 -8.73
C ILE A 39 -6.89 -2.18 -9.90
N ALA A 40 -5.57 -2.32 -9.76
CA ALA A 40 -4.61 -2.04 -10.82
C ALA A 40 -4.14 -3.35 -11.46
N GLU A 41 -4.16 -3.42 -12.78
CA GLU A 41 -3.67 -4.55 -13.57
C GLU A 41 -2.64 -4.10 -14.61
N GLY A 42 -1.92 -5.05 -15.21
CA GLY A 42 -0.82 -4.76 -16.13
C GLY A 42 0.43 -4.37 -15.34
N TYR A 43 1.06 -3.27 -15.73
CA TYR A 43 2.10 -2.58 -14.98
C TYR A 43 1.52 -1.57 -13.97
N GLY A 44 0.20 -1.56 -13.76
CA GLY A 44 -0.50 -0.60 -12.91
C GLY A 44 -1.30 0.44 -13.70
N GLU A 45 -1.25 0.41 -15.03
CA GLU A 45 -1.90 1.38 -15.92
C GLU A 45 -3.39 1.13 -16.11
N ARG A 46 -3.87 -0.10 -15.91
CA ARG A 46 -5.28 -0.44 -16.07
C ARG A 46 -5.98 -0.44 -14.73
N LEU A 47 -6.72 0.63 -14.46
CA LEU A 47 -7.42 0.84 -13.19
C LEU A 47 -8.91 0.51 -13.31
N THR A 48 -9.39 -0.39 -12.47
CA THR A 48 -10.82 -0.61 -12.23
C THR A 48 -11.19 -0.01 -10.87
N PRO A 49 -11.96 1.10 -10.83
CA PRO A 49 -12.35 1.74 -9.58
C PRO A 49 -13.10 0.77 -8.65
N VAL A 50 -12.82 0.85 -7.36
CA VAL A 50 -13.50 0.07 -6.33
C VAL A 50 -13.92 0.94 -5.16
N VAL A 51 -14.97 0.53 -4.47
CA VAL A 51 -15.33 1.11 -3.17
C VAL A 51 -14.78 0.21 -2.08
N ILE A 52 -14.01 0.80 -1.17
CA ILE A 52 -13.48 0.16 0.02
C ILE A 52 -13.88 0.97 1.26
N PRO A 53 -14.00 0.34 2.44
CA PRO A 53 -14.28 1.07 3.67
C PRO A 53 -13.06 1.90 4.05
N SER A 54 -13.31 3.08 4.62
CA SER A 54 -12.26 3.83 5.31
C SER A 54 -11.90 3.11 6.61
N LEU A 55 -10.63 2.78 6.79
CA LEU A 55 -10.10 1.96 7.88
C LEU A 55 -9.06 2.73 8.69
N PRO A 56 -9.16 2.75 10.03
CA PRO A 56 -8.08 3.22 10.89
C PRO A 56 -6.81 2.40 10.65
N ALA A 57 -5.67 3.08 10.54
CA ALA A 57 -4.41 2.43 10.24
C ALA A 57 -3.21 3.13 10.91
N VAL A 58 -2.11 2.41 11.01
CA VAL A 58 -0.79 2.95 11.37
C VAL A 58 0.19 2.59 10.27
N LEU A 59 0.90 3.59 9.76
CA LEU A 59 2.02 3.43 8.83
C LEU A 59 3.33 3.45 9.62
N VAL A 60 4.23 2.53 9.29
CA VAL A 60 5.56 2.42 9.89
C VAL A 60 6.59 2.27 8.78
N ASN A 61 7.55 3.18 8.70
CA ASN A 61 8.71 3.04 7.84
C ASN A 61 9.98 2.98 8.71
N PRO A 62 10.80 1.92 8.63
CA PRO A 62 11.99 1.76 9.47
C PRO A 62 13.14 2.70 9.11
N GLY A 63 12.98 3.59 8.12
CA GLY A 63 14.00 4.56 7.71
C GLY A 63 15.06 4.00 6.77
N VAL A 64 14.84 2.80 6.23
CA VAL A 64 15.77 2.14 5.30
C VAL A 64 15.36 2.38 3.85
N GLU A 65 16.35 2.56 2.98
CA GLU A 65 16.13 2.71 1.54
C GLU A 65 15.86 1.33 0.93
N CYS A 66 14.68 1.15 0.34
CA CYS A 66 14.31 -0.07 -0.37
C CYS A 66 14.16 0.21 -1.87
N SER A 67 15.13 -0.23 -2.67
CA SER A 67 15.14 0.00 -4.11
C SER A 67 14.10 -0.89 -4.80
N THR A 68 13.04 -0.29 -5.36
CA THR A 68 12.02 -1.02 -6.13
C THR A 68 12.63 -1.92 -7.21
N PRO A 69 13.57 -1.47 -8.08
CA PRO A 69 14.22 -2.36 -9.04
C PRO A 69 14.99 -3.52 -8.40
N ALA A 70 15.58 -3.36 -7.21
CA ALA A 70 16.29 -4.44 -6.54
C ALA A 70 15.32 -5.50 -6.01
N VAL A 71 14.19 -5.08 -5.44
CA VAL A 71 13.14 -5.99 -4.96
C VAL A 71 12.54 -6.80 -6.10
N PHE A 72 12.26 -6.18 -7.26
CA PHE A 72 11.78 -6.91 -8.44
C PHE A 72 12.83 -7.90 -8.97
N ARG A 73 14.12 -7.52 -9.02
CA ARG A 73 15.18 -8.47 -9.40
C ARG A 73 15.28 -9.64 -8.43
N GLN A 74 15.13 -9.40 -7.13
CA GLN A 74 15.13 -10.46 -6.14
C GLN A 74 13.89 -11.36 -6.29
N PHE A 75 12.72 -10.78 -6.57
CA PHE A 75 11.49 -11.52 -6.87
C PHE A 75 11.67 -12.45 -8.08
N ASP A 76 12.30 -11.98 -9.16
CA ASP A 76 12.58 -12.79 -10.35
C ASP A 76 13.55 -13.96 -10.06
N LEU A 77 14.45 -13.81 -9.07
CA LEU A 77 15.37 -14.87 -8.65
C LEU A 77 14.69 -15.92 -7.76
N ASP A 78 13.78 -15.48 -6.89
CA ASP A 78 13.11 -16.33 -5.91
C ASP A 78 11.94 -17.13 -6.53
N THR A 79 11.40 -16.67 -7.67
CA THR A 79 10.14 -17.18 -8.21
C THR A 79 10.33 -18.09 -9.43
N CYS A 80 9.95 -19.36 -9.29
CA CYS A 80 9.43 -20.14 -10.43
C CYS A 80 7.94 -19.76 -10.57
N PHE A 81 7.50 -19.24 -11.72
CA PHE A 81 6.13 -18.74 -11.94
C PHE A 81 5.04 -19.76 -11.54
N GLU A 82 4.63 -19.77 -10.28
CA GLU A 82 3.45 -20.51 -9.83
C GLU A 82 2.23 -19.59 -9.82
N ASN A 83 1.18 -20.07 -10.49
CA ASN A 83 -0.17 -19.53 -10.62
C ASN A 83 -0.44 -18.24 -9.80
N ILE A 84 -0.40 -17.10 -10.51
CA ILE A 84 -1.01 -15.86 -10.04
C ILE A 84 -2.47 -16.19 -9.74
N GLN A 85 -2.83 -16.27 -8.45
CA GLN A 85 -4.23 -16.48 -8.08
C GLN A 85 -4.98 -15.20 -8.46
N SER A 86 -5.59 -15.20 -9.65
CA SER A 86 -6.60 -14.25 -10.06
C SER A 86 -7.69 -14.21 -8.99
N LYS A 87 -7.82 -13.09 -8.27
CA LYS A 87 -8.86 -12.93 -7.25
C LYS A 87 -9.70 -11.70 -7.56
N GLN A 88 -10.80 -11.93 -8.25
CA GLN A 88 -11.94 -11.00 -8.35
C GLN A 88 -12.79 -10.98 -7.06
N SER A 89 -12.39 -11.73 -6.02
CA SER A 89 -13.22 -12.09 -4.86
C SER A 89 -13.36 -11.00 -3.79
N PHE A 90 -12.70 -9.85 -3.93
CA PHE A 90 -12.67 -8.76 -2.93
C PHE A 90 -13.27 -7.44 -3.42
N LEU A 91 -13.93 -7.46 -4.59
CA LEU A 91 -14.61 -6.29 -5.14
C LEU A 91 -15.81 -5.87 -4.27
N ASN A 92 -15.89 -4.56 -3.96
CA ASN A 92 -17.05 -3.89 -3.35
C ASN A 92 -17.46 -4.40 -1.96
N ILE A 93 -16.51 -4.82 -1.12
CA ILE A 93 -16.78 -5.16 0.28
C ILE A 93 -16.82 -3.86 1.10
N ALA A 94 -18.01 -3.43 1.53
CA ALA A 94 -18.18 -2.19 2.28
C ALA A 94 -17.98 -2.34 3.81
N SER A 95 -17.99 -3.56 4.34
CA SER A 95 -17.79 -3.80 5.78
C SER A 95 -16.29 -3.84 6.10
N PRO A 96 -15.81 -3.06 7.10
CA PRO A 96 -14.43 -3.11 7.58
C PRO A 96 -13.93 -4.52 7.89
N ASP A 97 -14.70 -5.28 8.69
CA ASP A 97 -14.31 -6.63 9.11
C ASP A 97 -14.27 -7.62 7.95
N ALA A 98 -15.27 -7.56 7.06
CA ALA A 98 -15.29 -8.41 5.87
C ALA A 98 -14.14 -8.07 4.92
N PHE A 99 -13.78 -6.79 4.79
CA PHE A 99 -12.65 -6.36 3.97
C PHE A 99 -11.32 -6.84 4.56
N ILE A 100 -11.12 -6.70 5.87
CA ILE A 100 -9.95 -7.26 6.58
C ILE A 100 -9.87 -8.78 6.41
N ALA A 101 -11.00 -9.49 6.52
CA ALA A 101 -11.06 -10.93 6.29
C ALA A 101 -10.66 -11.30 4.86
N ALA A 102 -11.12 -10.55 3.86
CA ALA A 102 -10.75 -10.74 2.47
C ALA A 102 -9.25 -10.47 2.23
N LEU A 103 -8.68 -9.40 2.80
CA LEU A 103 -7.25 -9.08 2.73
C LEU A 103 -6.36 -10.20 3.28
N LYS A 104 -6.79 -10.90 4.33
CA LYS A 104 -6.07 -12.06 4.87
C LYS A 104 -5.92 -13.21 3.88
N THR A 105 -6.76 -13.26 2.84
CA THR A 105 -6.66 -14.27 1.77
C THR A 105 -5.77 -13.84 0.61
N THR A 106 -5.31 -12.58 0.59
CA THR A 106 -4.40 -12.05 -0.43
C THR A 106 -2.96 -12.07 0.09
N ARG A 107 -2.00 -11.72 -0.76
CA ARG A 107 -0.56 -11.64 -0.44
C ARG A 107 0.05 -10.42 -1.11
N ASN A 108 1.19 -9.97 -0.61
CA ASN A 108 2.09 -9.10 -1.36
C ASN A 108 3.28 -9.95 -1.81
N ASP A 109 3.35 -10.24 -3.10
CA ASP A 109 4.38 -11.11 -3.69
C ASP A 109 5.80 -10.53 -3.57
N LEU A 110 5.93 -9.21 -3.35
CA LEU A 110 7.21 -8.54 -3.15
C LEU A 110 7.69 -8.55 -1.69
N GLU A 111 6.87 -8.98 -0.73
CA GLU A 111 7.22 -8.92 0.69
C GLU A 111 8.40 -9.83 1.04
N ALA A 112 8.39 -11.08 0.60
CA ALA A 112 9.50 -12.01 0.86
C ALA A 112 10.83 -11.53 0.21
N PRO A 113 10.86 -11.15 -1.09
CA PRO A 113 12.04 -10.55 -1.70
C PRO A 113 12.55 -9.29 -0.98
N ALA A 114 11.63 -8.40 -0.57
CA ALA A 114 12.00 -7.20 0.17
C ALA A 114 12.59 -7.52 1.54
N ILE A 115 12.06 -8.53 2.26
CA ILE A 115 12.62 -9.00 3.53
C ILE A 115 14.01 -9.61 3.33
N THR A 116 14.25 -10.35 2.25
CA THR A 116 15.58 -10.89 1.91
C THR A 116 16.62 -9.76 1.78
N LEU A 117 16.24 -8.64 1.17
CA LEU A 117 17.12 -7.49 1.00
C LEU A 117 17.20 -6.60 2.25
N MET A 118 16.09 -6.47 2.98
CA MET A 118 15.90 -5.55 4.10
C MET A 118 15.18 -6.27 5.28
N PRO A 119 15.92 -7.01 6.13
CA PRO A 119 15.35 -7.78 7.23
C PRO A 119 14.57 -6.94 8.27
N GLU A 120 14.81 -5.63 8.33
CA GLU A 120 14.08 -4.67 9.16
C GLU A 120 12.57 -4.70 8.88
N ILE A 121 12.17 -5.00 7.64
CA ILE A 121 10.77 -5.15 7.26
C ILE A 121 10.12 -6.30 8.06
N ALA A 122 10.80 -7.44 8.17
CA ALA A 122 10.30 -8.57 8.96
C ALA A 122 10.23 -8.24 10.46
N ALA A 123 11.19 -7.46 10.97
CA ALA A 123 11.17 -7.00 12.36
C ALA A 123 9.96 -6.09 12.63
N VAL A 124 9.68 -5.13 11.74
CA VAL A 124 8.50 -4.26 11.84
C VAL A 124 7.21 -5.08 11.76
N LEU A 125 7.06 -5.98 10.79
CA LEU A 125 5.87 -6.82 10.65
C LEU A 125 5.65 -7.73 11.87
N SER A 126 6.71 -8.31 12.43
CA SER A 126 6.64 -9.12 13.65
C SER A 126 6.16 -8.28 14.84
N LEU A 127 6.70 -7.06 14.97
CA LEU A 127 6.30 -6.14 16.03
C LEU A 127 4.84 -5.72 15.91
N LEU A 128 4.39 -5.36 14.70
CA LEU A 128 3.00 -4.98 14.42
C LEU A 128 2.03 -6.12 14.76
N ASN A 129 2.31 -7.35 14.30
CA ASN A 129 1.45 -8.51 14.54
C ASN A 129 1.39 -8.94 16.02
N ALA A 130 2.37 -8.56 16.83
CA ALA A 130 2.37 -8.82 18.27
C ALA A 130 1.46 -7.85 19.07
N GLN A 131 0.93 -6.79 18.44
CA GLN A 131 0.11 -5.80 19.13
C GLN A 131 -1.37 -6.20 19.17
N PRO A 132 -2.07 -6.00 20.29
CA PRO A 132 -3.49 -6.35 20.41
C PRO A 132 -4.41 -5.50 19.51
N GLU A 133 -4.01 -4.29 19.16
CA GLU A 133 -4.74 -3.38 18.27
C GLU A 133 -4.66 -3.77 16.79
N THR A 134 -3.72 -4.63 16.41
CA THR A 134 -3.47 -4.98 15.01
C THR A 134 -4.47 -6.04 14.55
N ALA A 135 -5.43 -5.65 13.72
CA ALA A 135 -6.36 -6.58 13.08
C ALA A 135 -5.73 -7.28 11.86
N PHE A 136 -4.79 -6.59 11.20
CA PHE A 136 -4.06 -7.05 10.03
C PHE A 136 -2.82 -6.17 9.82
N ALA A 137 -1.68 -6.74 9.41
CA ALA A 137 -0.49 -5.99 9.03
C ALA A 137 0.18 -6.56 7.77
N ARG A 138 0.80 -5.71 6.96
CA ARG A 138 1.53 -6.09 5.74
C ARG A 138 2.50 -4.99 5.28
N MET A 139 3.47 -5.34 4.44
CA MET A 139 4.26 -4.39 3.67
C MET A 139 3.44 -3.74 2.55
N SER A 140 3.62 -2.43 2.34
CA SER A 140 3.02 -1.68 1.23
C SER A 140 3.97 -1.61 0.03
N GLY A 141 3.47 -1.90 -1.18
CA GLY A 141 4.25 -1.85 -2.42
C GLY A 141 5.48 -2.75 -2.37
N SER A 142 6.64 -2.23 -2.79
CA SER A 142 7.95 -2.88 -2.67
C SER A 142 8.66 -2.58 -1.33
N GLY A 143 7.98 -1.96 -0.36
CA GLY A 143 8.58 -1.57 0.92
C GLY A 143 9.43 -0.30 0.88
N ALA A 144 10.06 0.10 1.98
CA ALA A 144 10.10 -0.60 3.28
C ALA A 144 8.91 -0.29 4.22
N THR A 145 7.98 0.57 3.79
CA THR A 145 6.83 0.94 4.63
C THR A 145 5.92 -0.27 4.87
N CYS A 146 5.61 -0.53 6.13
CA CYS A 146 4.60 -1.47 6.59
C CYS A 146 3.38 -0.70 7.10
N PHE A 147 2.22 -1.36 7.10
CA PHE A 147 1.00 -0.82 7.70
C PHE A 147 0.34 -1.85 8.59
N ALA A 148 -0.38 -1.36 9.60
CA ALA A 148 -1.32 -2.12 10.40
C ALA A 148 -2.72 -1.49 10.29
N LEU A 149 -3.74 -2.31 10.13
CA LEU A 149 -5.15 -1.92 10.21
C LEU A 149 -5.67 -2.17 11.63
N CYS A 150 -6.40 -1.21 12.16
CA CYS A 150 -7.00 -1.24 13.50
C CYS A 150 -8.53 -1.20 13.40
N ARG A 151 -9.24 -1.46 14.51
CA ARG A 151 -10.71 -1.44 14.54
C ARG A 151 -11.28 -0.06 14.85
N SER A 152 -10.49 0.83 15.45
CA SER A 152 -10.86 2.21 15.75
C SER A 152 -9.70 3.19 15.58
N ASP A 153 -10.02 4.48 15.47
CA ASP A 153 -9.01 5.54 15.42
C ASP A 153 -8.23 5.62 16.74
N ASP A 154 -8.89 5.42 17.89
CA ASP A 154 -8.25 5.39 19.21
C ASP A 154 -7.22 4.25 19.32
N GLU A 155 -7.54 3.07 18.77
CA GLU A 155 -6.60 1.94 18.69
C GLU A 155 -5.40 2.28 17.81
N ALA A 156 -5.63 2.90 16.63
CA ALA A 156 -4.55 3.31 15.74
C ALA A 156 -3.64 4.37 16.38
N GLU A 157 -4.20 5.35 17.08
CA GLU A 157 -3.41 6.34 17.81
C GLU A 157 -2.61 5.73 18.97
N SER A 158 -3.23 4.84 19.75
CA SER A 158 -2.57 4.11 20.84
C SER A 158 -1.40 3.30 20.31
N LEU A 159 -1.63 2.55 19.24
CA LEU A 159 -0.61 1.76 18.55
C LEU A 159 0.51 2.64 18.03
N SER A 160 0.19 3.74 17.32
CA SER A 160 1.20 4.68 16.80
C SER A 160 2.08 5.23 17.91
N ARG A 161 1.50 5.66 19.04
CA ARG A 161 2.25 6.18 20.20
C ARG A 161 3.16 5.12 20.81
N ARG A 162 2.70 3.87 20.91
CA ARG A 162 3.51 2.77 21.42
C ARG A 162 4.68 2.46 20.49
N LEU A 163 4.44 2.38 19.19
CA LEU A 163 5.47 2.05 18.22
C LEU A 163 6.53 3.14 18.09
N ASP A 164 6.15 4.41 18.20
CA ASP A 164 7.10 5.54 18.22
C ASP A 164 8.13 5.40 19.35
N GLY A 165 7.72 4.87 20.52
CA GLY A 165 8.63 4.56 21.63
C GLY A 165 9.44 3.28 21.47
N LEU A 166 8.95 2.30 20.71
CA LEU A 166 9.62 1.00 20.50
C LEU A 166 10.59 1.00 19.31
N LEU A 167 10.38 1.89 18.34
CA LEU A 167 11.16 1.98 17.10
C LEU A 167 11.80 3.38 16.96
N PRO A 168 12.80 3.71 17.78
CA PRO A 168 13.48 5.00 17.68
C PRO A 168 14.12 5.15 16.29
N GLY A 169 13.76 6.24 15.59
CA GLY A 169 14.26 6.54 14.25
C GLY A 169 13.37 6.05 13.11
N ALA A 170 12.37 5.20 13.39
CA ALA A 170 11.33 4.89 12.43
C ALA A 170 10.34 6.06 12.28
N TRP A 171 9.80 6.23 11.08
CA TRP A 171 8.66 7.11 10.87
C TRP A 171 7.37 6.34 11.15
N VAL A 172 6.59 6.79 12.13
CA VAL A 172 5.31 6.17 12.53
C VAL A 172 4.18 7.19 12.47
N ARG A 173 3.06 6.86 11.82
CA ARG A 173 1.87 7.74 11.75
C ARG A 173 0.57 6.96 11.77
N ALA A 174 -0.35 7.34 12.66
CA ALA A 174 -1.76 6.98 12.56
C ALA A 174 -2.43 7.75 11.41
N CYS A 175 -3.32 7.08 10.68
CA CYS A 175 -4.09 7.65 9.57
C CYS A 175 -5.37 6.84 9.32
N ARG A 176 -6.09 7.20 8.25
CA ARG A 176 -7.14 6.36 7.67
C ARG A 176 -6.78 5.99 6.23
N LEU A 177 -7.07 4.75 5.84
CA LEU A 177 -6.89 4.23 4.49
C LEU A 177 -8.26 3.88 3.90
N GLY A 178 -8.54 4.29 2.67
CA GLY A 178 -9.81 4.05 1.98
C GLY A 178 -10.51 5.32 1.54
#